data_AF-A0A6M0C8W0-F1
#
_entry.id   AF-A0A6M0C8W0-F1
#
_cell.length_a   1.000
_cell.length_b   1.000
_cell.length_c   1.000
_cell.angle_alpha   90.00
_cell.angle_beta   90.00
_cell.angle_gamma   90.00
#
_symmetry.space_group_name_H-M   'P 1'
#
loop_
_entity.id
_entity.type
_entity.pdbx_description
1 polymer ?
#
loop_
_entity_poly.entity_id
_entity_poly.type
_entity_poly.pdbx_seq_one_letter_code
_entity_poly.pdbx_strand_id
1 'polypeptide(L)'
;MTCIKIKLLEGGENRYLVSLTSSDGKFESCDRSMPPLPSELKSSLKTWRQGYYELDGVRKVMTRLSPKSVAHCCKSDDTKDVKKLLNQWLNTDEDKEWRSLRDELISRLTQLKASGQELRLFIDAENLDLQRLPWQEWDLLKSRFYKAGIGVRIRGDGDVKPF
;
A
#
# COMPACT_ATOMS: atom_id res chain seq x y z
N MET A 1 22.41 -3.84 0.63
CA MET A 1 21.06 -3.26 0.49
C MET A 1 20.07 -4.41 0.61
N THR A 2 19.08 -4.29 1.51
CA THR A 2 18.17 -5.39 1.83
C THR A 2 16.75 -5.02 1.43
N CYS A 3 16.13 -5.89 0.63
CA CYS A 3 14.78 -5.68 0.13
C CYS A 3 13.83 -6.64 0.83
N ILE A 4 12.78 -6.10 1.44
CA ILE A 4 11.64 -6.88 1.90
C ILE A 4 10.54 -6.77 0.84
N LYS A 5 9.96 -7.90 0.46
CA LYS A 5 8.86 -7.98 -0.48
C LYS A 5 7.65 -8.60 0.21
N ILE A 6 6.55 -7.86 0.21
CA ILE A 6 5.22 -8.31 0.60
C ILE A 6 4.46 -8.60 -0.69
N LYS A 7 4.04 -9.84 -0.93
CA LYS A 7 3.09 -10.15 -2.01
C LYS A 7 1.70 -10.35 -1.43
N LEU A 8 0.70 -9.74 -2.07
CA LEU A 8 -0.71 -9.83 -1.73
C LEU A 8 -1.44 -10.50 -2.91
N LEU A 9 -1.92 -11.71 -2.68
CA LEU A 9 -2.65 -12.54 -3.64
C LEU A 9 -4.11 -12.66 -3.20
N GLU A 10 -5.04 -12.76 -4.15
CA GLU A 10 -6.43 -13.12 -3.82
C GLU A 10 -6.49 -14.58 -3.37
N GLY A 11 -7.07 -14.81 -2.18
CA GLY A 11 -7.38 -16.13 -1.66
C GLY A 11 -8.84 -16.51 -1.88
N GLY A 12 -9.13 -17.82 -1.87
CA GLY A 12 -10.44 -18.37 -2.22
C GLY A 12 -11.61 -18.00 -1.30
N GLU A 13 -11.36 -17.54 -0.06
CA GLU A 13 -12.40 -17.22 0.93
C GLU A 13 -12.47 -15.73 1.28
N ASN A 14 -12.44 -14.85 0.28
CA ASN A 14 -12.58 -13.40 0.50
C ASN A 14 -11.50 -12.84 1.45
N ARG A 15 -10.32 -13.45 1.43
CA ARG A 15 -9.15 -13.08 2.24
C ARG A 15 -7.96 -12.96 1.30
N TYR A 16 -6.97 -12.16 1.67
CA TYR A 16 -5.76 -12.04 0.89
C TYR A 16 -4.68 -12.97 1.45
N LEU A 17 -4.02 -13.73 0.59
CA LEU A 17 -2.82 -14.46 0.97
C LEU A 17 -1.64 -13.50 0.90
N VAL A 18 -0.93 -13.37 2.01
CA VAL A 18 0.21 -12.48 2.16
C VAL A 18 1.46 -13.32 2.32
N SER A 19 2.40 -13.18 1.39
CA SER A 19 3.72 -13.79 1.52
C SER A 19 4.78 -12.72 1.78
N LEU A 20 5.57 -12.93 2.83
CA LEU A 20 6.71 -12.08 3.18
C LEU A 20 7.98 -12.78 2.71
N THR A 21 8.78 -12.09 1.89
CA THR A 21 10.06 -12.61 1.38
C THR A 21 11.16 -11.55 1.53
N SER A 22 12.39 -12.00 1.76
CA SER A 22 13.56 -11.13 1.87
C SER A 22 14.60 -11.48 0.80
N SER A 23 15.25 -10.47 0.23
CA SER A 23 16.25 -10.67 -0.83
C SER A 23 17.57 -11.26 -0.36
N ASP A 24 17.82 -11.27 0.96
CA ASP A 24 19.07 -11.76 1.54
C ASP A 24 19.12 -13.29 1.70
N GLY A 25 18.04 -14.01 1.37
CA GLY A 25 17.97 -15.47 1.45
C GLY A 25 18.09 -16.05 2.87
N LYS A 26 18.19 -15.19 3.89
CA LYS A 26 18.27 -15.57 5.31
C LYS A 26 16.91 -15.84 5.94
N PHE A 27 15.85 -15.82 5.13
CA PHE A 27 14.48 -15.94 5.60
C PHE A 27 13.66 -16.86 4.72
N GLU A 28 13.03 -17.84 5.37
CA GLU A 28 11.97 -18.67 4.78
C GLU A 28 10.73 -17.81 4.55
N SER A 29 10.07 -17.95 3.41
CA SER A 29 8.83 -17.20 3.14
C SER A 29 7.79 -17.45 4.22
N CYS A 30 7.23 -16.38 4.81
CA CYS A 30 6.11 -16.51 5.74
C CYS A 30 4.82 -16.16 5.01
N ASP A 31 3.95 -17.17 4.89
CA ASP A 31 2.67 -17.09 4.20
C ASP A 31 1.56 -17.08 5.23
N ARG A 32 0.79 -15.99 5.27
CA ARG A 32 -0.31 -15.79 6.21
C ARG A 32 -1.50 -15.18 5.51
N SER A 33 -2.67 -15.28 6.15
CA SER A 33 -3.89 -14.72 5.60
C SER A 33 -4.18 -13.34 6.20
N MET A 34 -4.65 -12.42 5.36
CA MET A 34 -5.05 -11.06 5.71
C MET A 34 -6.57 -10.90 5.50
N PRO A 35 -7.26 -10.15 6.38
CA PRO A 35 -8.69 -9.90 6.24
C PRO A 35 -9.04 -9.23 4.90
N PRO A 36 -10.29 -9.40 4.42
CA PRO A 36 -10.77 -8.70 3.23
C PRO A 36 -10.64 -7.19 3.35
N LEU A 37 -10.59 -6.52 2.20
CA LEU A 37 -10.63 -5.07 2.12
C LEU A 37 -12.04 -4.60 2.58
N PRO A 38 -12.17 -3.80 3.65
CA PRO A 38 -13.45 -3.37 4.18
C PRO A 38 -14.27 -2.57 3.16
N SER A 39 -15.57 -2.77 3.16
CA SER A 39 -16.49 -2.10 2.24
C SER A 39 -16.51 -0.58 2.45
N GLU A 40 -16.33 -0.12 3.68
CA GLU A 40 -16.21 1.29 4.05
C GLU A 40 -14.96 1.91 3.42
N LEU A 41 -13.82 1.20 3.49
CA LEU A 41 -12.56 1.64 2.90
C LEU A 41 -12.66 1.68 1.36
N LYS A 42 -13.27 0.66 0.73
CA LYS A 42 -13.54 0.67 -0.71
C LYS A 42 -14.37 1.87 -1.15
N SER A 43 -15.42 2.17 -0.38
CA SER A 43 -16.34 3.29 -0.68
C SER A 43 -15.65 4.64 -0.50
N SER A 44 -14.92 4.83 0.61
CA SER A 44 -14.14 6.04 0.87
C SER A 44 -13.06 6.26 -0.22
N LEU A 45 -12.35 5.20 -0.62
CA LEU A 45 -11.35 5.26 -1.68
C LEU A 45 -11.99 5.60 -3.03
N LYS A 46 -13.18 5.08 -3.34
CA LYS A 46 -13.94 5.43 -4.54
C LYS A 46 -14.32 6.91 -4.54
N THR A 47 -14.83 7.44 -3.43
CA THR A 47 -15.20 8.86 -3.29
C THR A 47 -13.99 9.77 -3.47
N TRP A 48 -12.89 9.47 -2.77
CA TRP A 48 -11.66 10.23 -2.90
C TRP A 48 -11.12 10.22 -4.34
N ARG A 49 -11.13 9.05 -5.00
CA ARG A 49 -10.72 8.93 -6.40
C ARG A 49 -11.64 9.68 -7.34
N GLN A 50 -12.94 9.62 -7.12
CA GLN A 50 -13.91 10.34 -7.94
C GLN A 50 -13.68 11.85 -7.83
N GLY A 51 -13.47 12.38 -6.61
CA GLY A 51 -13.07 13.77 -6.41
C GLY A 51 -11.78 14.14 -7.15
N TYR A 52 -10.81 13.22 -7.24
CA TYR A 52 -9.63 13.44 -8.08
C TYR A 52 -9.92 13.41 -9.59
N TYR A 53 -10.74 12.47 -10.07
CA TYR A 53 -11.10 12.36 -11.50
C TYR A 53 -11.98 13.50 -11.98
N GLU A 54 -12.86 14.03 -11.14
CA GLU A 54 -13.63 15.23 -11.44
C GLU A 54 -12.70 16.42 -11.76
N LEU A 55 -11.48 16.44 -11.22
CA LEU A 55 -10.43 17.39 -11.59
C LEU A 55 -9.73 17.05 -12.91
N ASP A 56 -9.60 15.77 -13.24
CA ASP A 56 -9.03 15.35 -14.52
C ASP A 56 -9.95 15.71 -15.70
N GLY A 57 -11.28 15.70 -15.49
CA GLY A 57 -12.25 16.26 -16.43
C GLY A 57 -12.00 17.74 -16.72
N VAL A 58 -11.61 18.53 -15.72
CA VAL A 58 -11.19 19.93 -15.88
C VAL A 58 -9.84 20.04 -16.61
N ARG A 59 -8.90 19.12 -16.34
CA ARG A 59 -7.56 19.10 -16.97
C ARG A 59 -7.59 18.74 -18.45
N LYS A 60 -8.48 17.84 -18.87
CA LYS A 60 -8.61 17.42 -20.29
C LYS A 60 -9.20 18.52 -21.18
N VAL A 61 -9.96 19.46 -20.62
CA VAL A 61 -10.64 20.52 -21.38
C VAL A 61 -9.80 21.80 -21.47
N MET A 62 -8.89 22.08 -20.53
CA MET A 62 -8.07 23.29 -20.54
C MET A 62 -6.65 23.07 -21.08
N THR A 63 -6.47 23.23 -22.39
CA THR A 63 -5.17 23.15 -23.08
C THR A 63 -4.26 24.38 -22.91
N ARG A 64 -4.66 25.39 -22.12
CA ARG A 64 -3.82 26.57 -21.83
C ARG A 64 -4.00 27.05 -20.39
N LEU A 65 -3.23 26.47 -19.47
CA LEU A 65 -3.17 26.92 -18.07
C LEU A 65 -1.96 27.84 -17.88
N SER A 66 -2.19 29.14 -17.75
CA SER A 66 -1.28 30.04 -17.04
C SER A 66 -1.58 29.89 -15.54
N PRO A 67 -0.65 29.43 -14.69
CA PRO A 67 -0.95 29.17 -13.29
C PRO A 67 -1.20 30.49 -12.56
N LYS A 68 -2.48 30.80 -12.28
CA LYS A 68 -2.87 31.96 -11.45
C LYS A 68 -3.00 31.61 -9.97
N SER A 69 -3.26 30.35 -9.64
CA SER A 69 -3.46 29.88 -8.26
C SER A 69 -3.53 28.35 -8.22
N VAL A 70 -2.98 27.75 -7.16
CA VAL A 70 -3.13 26.31 -6.88
C VAL A 70 -4.45 26.10 -6.16
N ALA A 71 -5.43 25.53 -6.85
CA ALA A 71 -6.69 25.12 -6.22
C ALA A 71 -6.51 23.74 -5.56
N HIS A 72 -6.67 23.69 -4.23
CA HIS A 72 -6.76 22.44 -3.47
C HIS A 72 -8.17 21.88 -3.62
N CYS A 73 -8.38 21.00 -4.60
CA CYS A 73 -9.71 20.52 -4.92
C CYS A 73 -10.05 19.14 -4.34
N CYS A 74 -9.13 18.49 -3.63
CA CYS A 74 -9.49 17.38 -2.74
C CYS A 74 -10.07 17.99 -1.47
N LYS A 75 -11.32 17.63 -1.11
CA LYS A 75 -11.82 17.90 0.24
C LYS A 75 -10.85 17.24 1.22
N SER A 76 -10.30 18.02 2.16
CA SER A 76 -9.29 17.51 3.09
C SER A 76 -9.78 16.30 3.88
N ASP A 77 -11.09 16.18 4.05
CA ASP A 77 -11.70 15.18 4.91
C ASP A 77 -11.76 13.81 4.24
N ASP A 78 -11.99 13.75 2.92
CA ASP A 78 -11.96 12.48 2.15
C ASP A 78 -10.58 11.79 2.25
N THR A 79 -9.50 12.58 2.19
CA THR A 79 -8.14 12.04 2.37
C THR A 79 -7.86 11.56 3.79
N LYS A 80 -8.41 12.24 4.81
CA LYS A 80 -8.25 11.84 6.22
C LYS A 80 -9.02 10.55 6.48
N ASP A 81 -10.21 10.40 5.90
CA ASP A 81 -11.05 9.22 6.08
C ASP A 81 -10.43 7.98 5.45
N VAL A 82 -9.93 8.08 4.20
CA VAL A 82 -9.21 6.97 3.56
C VAL A 82 -8.01 6.55 4.40
N LYS A 83 -7.23 7.53 4.89
CA LYS A 83 -6.07 7.24 5.75
C LYS A 83 -6.49 6.56 7.06
N LYS A 84 -7.54 7.06 7.71
CA LYS A 84 -8.03 6.52 8.99
C LYS A 84 -8.52 5.08 8.80
N LEU A 85 -9.35 4.84 7.79
CA LEU A 85 -9.88 3.50 7.49
C LEU A 85 -8.79 2.53 7.05
N LEU A 86 -7.81 2.99 6.26
CA LEU A 86 -6.64 2.19 5.88
C LEU A 86 -5.88 1.74 7.13
N ASN A 87 -5.57 2.66 8.04
CA ASN A 87 -4.82 2.33 9.24
C ASN A 87 -5.64 1.52 10.23
N GLN A 88 -6.95 1.73 10.33
CA GLN A 88 -7.82 0.88 11.13
C GLN A 88 -7.78 -0.56 10.62
N TRP A 89 -7.90 -0.77 9.31
CA TRP A 89 -7.82 -2.09 8.70
C TRP A 89 -6.45 -2.74 8.87
N LEU A 90 -5.37 -2.06 8.47
CA LEU A 90 -4.01 -2.61 8.54
C LEU A 90 -3.51 -2.79 9.98
N ASN A 91 -4.05 -2.05 10.95
CA ASN A 91 -3.65 -2.15 12.35
C ASN A 91 -4.63 -2.97 13.20
N THR A 92 -5.59 -3.65 12.60
CA THR A 92 -6.55 -4.51 13.32
C THR A 92 -5.84 -5.64 14.06
N ASP A 93 -6.16 -5.81 15.35
CA ASP A 93 -5.64 -6.88 16.21
C ASP A 93 -6.57 -8.10 16.29
N GLU A 94 -7.74 -8.03 15.66
CA GLU A 94 -8.77 -9.08 15.66
C GLU A 94 -8.32 -10.33 14.89
N ASP A 95 -7.50 -10.16 13.84
CA ASP A 95 -7.03 -11.25 13.00
C ASP A 95 -5.64 -11.73 13.45
N LYS A 96 -5.58 -12.92 14.03
CA LYS A 96 -4.35 -13.51 14.59
C LYS A 96 -3.28 -13.74 13.52
N GLU A 97 -3.66 -14.19 12.33
CA GLU A 97 -2.72 -14.50 11.25
C GLU A 97 -2.08 -13.21 10.70
N TRP A 98 -2.90 -12.19 10.47
CA TRP A 98 -2.41 -10.88 10.06
C TRP A 98 -1.54 -10.23 11.13
N ARG A 99 -1.97 -10.28 12.40
CA ARG A 99 -1.20 -9.74 13.52
C ARG A 99 0.18 -10.39 13.62
N SER A 100 0.26 -11.72 13.55
CA SER A 100 1.54 -12.42 13.58
C SER A 100 2.46 -12.02 12.42
N LEU A 101 1.93 -11.88 11.20
CA LEU A 101 2.71 -11.42 10.05
C LEU A 101 3.20 -9.98 10.25
N ARG A 102 2.33 -9.10 10.76
CA ARG A 102 2.68 -7.70 11.03
C ARG A 102 3.76 -7.59 12.10
N ASP A 103 3.67 -8.35 13.17
CA ASP A 103 4.65 -8.35 14.25
C ASP A 103 6.00 -8.89 13.76
N GLU A 104 5.99 -9.90 12.91
CA GLU A 104 7.19 -10.41 12.24
C GLU A 104 7.82 -9.36 11.32
N LEU A 105 7.01 -8.70 10.49
CA LEU A 105 7.45 -7.59 9.65
C LEU A 105 8.09 -6.47 10.49
N ILE A 106 7.47 -6.08 11.61
CA ILE A 106 8.01 -5.06 12.53
C ILE A 106 9.35 -5.49 13.09
N SER A 107 9.46 -6.72 13.58
CA SER A 107 10.69 -7.26 14.16
C SER A 107 11.84 -7.20 13.15
N ARG A 108 11.60 -7.66 11.91
CA ARG A 108 12.58 -7.66 10.82
C ARG A 108 13.02 -6.26 10.42
N LEU A 109 12.04 -5.38 10.18
CA LEU A 109 12.33 -4.00 9.81
C LEU A 109 13.14 -3.31 10.92
N THR A 110 12.87 -3.62 12.19
CA THR A 110 13.63 -3.09 13.34
C THR A 110 15.07 -3.63 13.37
N GLN A 111 15.27 -4.92 13.13
CA GLN A 111 16.60 -5.53 13.03
C GLN A 111 17.42 -4.93 11.88
N LEU A 112 16.82 -4.74 10.71
CA LEU A 112 17.48 -4.12 9.55
C LEU A 112 17.78 -2.64 9.78
N LYS A 113 16.90 -1.92 10.49
CA LYS A 113 17.17 -0.55 10.90
C LYS A 113 18.37 -0.49 11.86
N ALA A 114 18.48 -1.42 12.80
CA ALA A 114 19.59 -1.48 13.74
C ALA A 114 20.92 -1.85 13.06
N SER A 115 20.90 -2.64 11.98
CA SER A 115 22.11 -2.97 11.21
C SER A 115 22.60 -1.82 10.31
N GLY A 116 21.87 -0.69 10.24
CA GLY A 116 22.26 0.49 9.46
C GLY A 116 22.17 0.29 7.95
N GLN A 117 21.59 -0.82 7.48
CA GLN A 117 21.47 -1.11 6.05
C GLN A 117 20.32 -0.31 5.41
N GLU A 118 20.52 0.12 4.17
CA GLU A 118 19.43 0.65 3.36
C GLU A 118 18.34 -0.40 3.15
N LEU A 119 17.14 -0.05 3.62
CA LEU A 119 15.94 -0.87 3.57
C LEU A 119 15.03 -0.38 2.45
N ARG A 120 14.63 -1.29 1.56
CA ARG A 120 13.54 -1.06 0.61
C ARG A 120 12.40 -2.04 0.84
N LEU A 121 11.18 -1.52 0.94
CA LEU A 121 9.97 -2.32 1.05
C LEU A 121 9.25 -2.31 -0.30
N PHE A 122 9.00 -3.49 -0.85
CA PHE A 122 8.20 -3.68 -2.04
C PHE A 122 6.86 -4.31 -1.70
N ILE A 123 5.77 -3.64 -2.07
CA ILE A 123 4.41 -4.18 -1.95
C ILE A 123 3.96 -4.60 -3.35
N ASP A 124 3.76 -5.89 -3.56
CA ASP A 124 3.37 -6.50 -4.83
C ASP A 124 1.95 -7.02 -4.66
N ALA A 125 0.96 -6.27 -5.16
CA ALA A 125 -0.44 -6.64 -5.04
C ALA A 125 -0.97 -7.08 -6.41
N GLU A 126 -1.64 -8.22 -6.49
CA GLU A 126 -2.28 -8.65 -7.74
C GLU A 126 -3.65 -8.01 -7.94
N ASN A 127 -4.38 -7.75 -6.86
CA ASN A 127 -5.67 -7.08 -6.89
C ASN A 127 -5.51 -5.56 -7.16
N LEU A 128 -6.26 -5.04 -8.14
CA LEU A 128 -6.24 -3.63 -8.55
C LEU A 128 -6.64 -2.65 -7.45
N ASP A 129 -7.59 -3.01 -6.58
CA ASP A 129 -8.01 -2.17 -5.46
C ASP A 129 -6.89 -2.06 -4.43
N LEU A 130 -6.17 -3.15 -4.17
CA LEU A 130 -5.00 -3.15 -3.29
C LEU A 130 -3.84 -2.33 -3.86
N GLN A 131 -3.57 -2.42 -5.16
CA GLN A 131 -2.53 -1.61 -5.82
C GLN A 131 -2.78 -0.10 -5.68
N ARG A 132 -4.05 0.31 -5.56
CA ARG A 132 -4.47 1.72 -5.51
C ARG A 132 -4.51 2.27 -4.09
N LEU A 133 -4.27 1.46 -3.07
CA LEU A 133 -4.22 1.93 -1.69
C LEU A 133 -3.01 2.85 -1.48
N PRO A 134 -3.15 3.92 -0.68
CA PRO A 134 -2.05 4.81 -0.35
C PRO A 134 -1.15 4.16 0.71
N TRP A 135 -0.42 3.10 0.33
CA TRP A 135 0.42 2.31 1.23
C TRP A 135 1.47 3.13 1.99
N GLN A 136 1.92 4.25 1.42
CA GLN A 136 2.82 5.21 2.08
C GLN A 136 2.20 5.87 3.34
N GLU A 137 0.87 5.91 3.44
CA GLU A 137 0.15 6.44 4.60
C GLU A 137 -0.10 5.38 5.69
N TRP A 138 0.41 4.16 5.52
CA TRP A 138 0.39 3.17 6.59
C TRP A 138 1.30 3.63 7.74
N ASP A 139 0.71 3.80 8.92
CA ASP A 139 1.34 4.37 10.11
C ASP A 139 2.58 3.58 10.55
N LEU A 140 2.60 2.26 10.34
CA LEU A 140 3.77 1.42 10.62
C LEU A 140 4.99 1.89 9.83
N LEU A 141 4.82 2.18 8.55
CA LEU A 141 5.90 2.63 7.67
C LEU A 141 6.27 4.08 7.95
N LYS A 142 5.25 4.94 8.13
CA LYS A 142 5.42 6.37 8.35
C LYS A 142 6.14 6.69 9.67
N SER A 143 5.75 6.03 10.75
CA SER A 143 6.27 6.33 12.10
C SER A 143 7.62 5.67 12.37
N ARG A 144 7.78 4.39 12.01
CA ARG A 144 8.96 3.59 12.41
C ARG A 144 10.07 3.61 11.36
N PHE A 145 9.72 3.80 10.09
CA PHE A 145 10.60 3.60 8.94
C PHE A 145 10.58 4.76 7.94
N TYR A 146 10.58 6.00 8.44
CA TYR A 146 10.55 7.21 7.58
C TYR A 146 11.72 7.34 6.59
N LYS A 147 12.85 6.65 6.83
CA LYS A 147 14.01 6.60 5.92
C LYS A 147 13.98 5.41 4.95
N ALA A 148 13.03 4.48 5.10
CA ALA A 148 12.94 3.33 4.22
C ALA A 148 12.35 3.76 2.87
N GLY A 149 12.94 3.28 1.78
CA GLY A 149 12.34 3.44 0.46
C GLY A 149 11.15 2.51 0.32
N ILE A 150 9.95 3.06 0.12
CA ILE A 150 8.74 2.27 -0.12
C ILE A 150 8.42 2.32 -1.60
N GLY A 151 8.32 1.16 -2.25
CA GLY A 151 7.90 1.03 -3.63
C GLY A 151 6.70 0.11 -3.74
N VAL A 152 5.63 0.57 -4.35
CA VAL A 152 4.51 -0.31 -4.74
C VAL A 152 4.82 -0.83 -6.14
N ARG A 153 4.89 -2.15 -6.30
CA ARG A 153 5.01 -2.79 -7.61
C ARG A 153 3.60 -3.06 -8.11
N ILE A 154 3.24 -2.30 -9.13
CA ILE A 154 2.03 -2.53 -9.91
C ILE A 154 2.43 -3.57 -10.96
N ARG A 155 2.00 -4.82 -10.79
CA ARG A 155 1.99 -5.76 -11.90
C ARG A 155 0.92 -5.26 -12.87
N GLY A 156 1.34 -4.55 -13.91
CA GLY A 156 0.54 -4.51 -15.12
C GLY A 156 0.45 -5.92 -15.65
N ASP A 157 -0.76 -6.38 -15.96
CA ASP A 157 -0.92 -7.66 -16.65
C ASP A 157 -0.05 -7.63 -17.90
N GLY A 158 0.99 -8.44 -17.84
CA GLY A 158 2.24 -8.21 -18.54
C GLY A 158 2.66 -9.49 -19.19
N ASP A 159 1.80 -10.03 -20.04
CA ASP A 159 2.23 -10.82 -21.19
C ASP A 159 2.92 -9.87 -22.20
N VAL A 160 3.99 -9.18 -21.74
CA VAL A 160 4.92 -8.50 -22.62
C VAL A 160 5.96 -9.54 -22.97
N LYS A 161 5.68 -10.27 -24.06
CA LYS A 161 6.69 -11.08 -24.74
C LYS A 161 7.91 -10.20 -25.03
N PRO A 162 9.13 -10.68 -24.76
CA PRO A 162 10.32 -10.02 -25.27
C PRO A 162 10.37 -10.23 -26.79
N PHE A 163 10.26 -9.16 -27.56
CA PHE A 163 10.82 -9.04 -28.90
C PHE A 163 11.45 -7.64 -29.03
#